data_AF-C2E7L9-F1
#
_entry.id   AF-C2E7L9-F1
#
_cell.length_a   1.000
_cell.length_b   1.000
_cell.length_c   1.000
_cell.angle_alpha   90.00
_cell.angle_beta   90.00
_cell.angle_gamma   90.00
#
_symmetry.space_group_name_H-M   'P 1'
#
loop_
_entity.id
_entity.type
_entity.pdbx_description
1 polymer ?
#
loop_
_entity_poly.entity_id
_entity_poly.type
_entity_poly.pdbx_seq_one_letter_code
_entity_poly.pdbx_strand_id
1 'polypeptide(L)'
;MVLWHISNEYSGECYCDLCKDAFRKWLKNKYGDLATLNHSWWNTFWSHTYNDWDQVNPPSPLSEMSNKGMSLDWKRFITDQTISFIDNETAPLKKDHS
;
A
#
# COMPACT_ATOMS: atom_id res chain seq x y z
N MET A 1 17.74 32.74 2.98
CA MET A 1 16.58 31.82 3.06
C MET A 1 17.16 30.43 3.26
N VAL A 2 16.74 29.71 4.30
CA VAL A 2 17.18 28.34 4.60
C VAL A 2 15.94 27.45 4.47
N LEU A 3 16.06 26.29 3.82
CA LEU A 3 14.96 25.34 3.58
C LEU A 3 15.35 23.98 4.14
N TRP A 4 14.36 23.21 4.59
CA TRP A 4 14.53 21.80 4.94
C TRP A 4 14.39 20.92 3.69
N HIS A 5 15.42 20.12 3.41
CA HIS A 5 15.36 19.02 2.45
C HIS A 5 15.07 17.74 3.24
N ILE A 6 13.85 17.23 3.15
CA ILE A 6 13.39 16.07 3.93
C ILE A 6 13.81 14.79 3.21
N SER A 7 14.61 13.96 3.88
CA SER A 7 15.23 12.74 3.33
C SER A 7 16.08 13.01 2.06
N ASN A 8 16.30 11.98 1.24
CA ASN A 8 16.93 12.04 -0.07
C ASN A 8 16.33 10.95 -0.98
N GLU A 9 15.70 11.35 -2.09
CA GLU A 9 15.19 10.46 -3.14
C GLU A 9 14.36 9.25 -2.64
N TYR A 10 13.20 9.52 -2.03
CA TYR A 10 12.28 8.44 -1.63
C TYR A 10 11.99 7.49 -2.79
N SER A 11 12.26 6.22 -2.56
CA SER A 11 12.07 5.17 -3.56
C SER A 11 12.04 3.80 -2.90
N GLY A 12 11.63 2.80 -3.68
CA GLY A 12 11.62 1.40 -3.27
C GLY A 12 10.28 0.94 -2.69
N GLU A 13 10.20 -0.38 -2.50
CA GLU A 13 9.03 -1.07 -1.99
C GLU A 13 9.50 -2.09 -0.95
N CYS A 14 8.70 -2.32 0.10
CA CYS A 14 9.02 -3.27 1.15
C CYS A 14 7.97 -4.38 1.21
N TYR A 15 8.43 -5.62 1.32
CA TYR A 15 7.61 -6.84 1.29
C TYR A 15 7.65 -7.60 2.63
N CYS A 16 8.08 -6.96 3.73
CA CYS A 16 8.08 -7.57 5.05
C CYS A 16 6.64 -7.75 5.57
N ASP A 17 6.46 -8.59 6.60
CA ASP A 17 5.12 -8.92 7.10
C ASP A 17 4.37 -7.70 7.66
N LEU A 18 5.08 -6.71 8.22
CA LEU A 18 4.49 -5.44 8.65
C LEU A 18 3.87 -4.67 7.47
N CYS A 19 4.56 -4.61 6.33
CA CYS A 19 4.06 -3.95 5.12
C CYS A 19 2.90 -4.72 4.48
N LYS A 20 2.93 -6.06 4.54
CA LYS A 20 1.78 -6.89 4.10
C LYS A 20 0.54 -6.62 4.93
N ASP A 21 0.68 -6.54 6.25
CA ASP A 21 -0.43 -6.25 7.15
C ASP A 21 -0.96 -4.83 6.97
N ALA A 22 -0.06 -3.85 6.79
CA ALA A 22 -0.44 -2.48 6.45
C ALA A 22 -1.19 -2.41 5.12
N PHE A 23 -0.77 -3.19 4.11
CA PHE A 23 -1.45 -3.27 2.83
C PHE A 23 -2.85 -3.88 2.95
N ARG A 24 -3.01 -4.98 3.70
CA ARG A 24 -4.34 -5.56 3.98
C ARG A 24 -5.26 -4.56 4.66
N LYS A 25 -4.75 -3.79 5.64
CA LYS A 25 -5.52 -2.73 6.30
C LYS A 25 -5.90 -1.61 5.33
N TRP A 26 -4.98 -1.18 4.48
CA TRP A 26 -5.23 -0.18 3.45
C TRP A 26 -6.34 -0.63 2.48
N LEU A 27 -6.30 -1.89 2.03
CA LEU A 27 -7.34 -2.46 1.18
C LEU A 27 -8.69 -2.57 1.89
N LYS A 28 -8.72 -2.97 3.16
CA LYS A 28 -9.93 -2.94 3.99
C LYS A 28 -10.53 -1.55 4.07
N ASN A 29 -9.72 -0.53 4.28
CA ASN A 29 -10.20 0.85 4.33
C ASN A 29 -10.74 1.34 2.97
N LYS A 30 -10.11 0.92 1.88
CA LYS A 30 -10.49 1.33 0.52
C LYS A 30 -11.75 0.63 0.01
N TYR A 31 -11.87 -0.67 0.25
CA TYR A 31 -12.90 -1.53 -0.35
C TYR A 31 -13.98 -1.98 0.63
N GLY A 32 -13.75 -1.87 1.94
CA GLY A 32 -14.65 -2.34 3.00
C GLY A 32 -14.64 -3.86 3.16
N ASP A 33 -14.97 -4.59 2.09
CA ASP A 33 -15.15 -6.05 2.09
C ASP A 33 -14.45 -6.76 0.92
N LEU A 34 -14.29 -8.08 1.05
CA LEU A 34 -13.63 -8.92 0.04
C LEU A 34 -14.46 -9.07 -1.24
N ALA A 35 -15.78 -8.99 -1.19
CA ALA A 35 -16.62 -9.11 -2.39
C ALA A 35 -16.40 -7.92 -3.33
N THR A 36 -16.37 -6.71 -2.76
CA THR A 36 -16.07 -5.46 -3.47
C THR A 36 -14.64 -5.47 -4.02
N LEU A 37 -13.66 -5.97 -3.26
CA LEU A 37 -12.29 -6.14 -3.74
C LEU A 37 -12.21 -7.15 -4.89
N ASN A 38 -12.78 -8.35 -4.71
CA ASN A 38 -12.75 -9.40 -5.73
C ASN A 38 -13.43 -8.94 -7.04
N HIS A 39 -14.53 -8.19 -6.94
CA HIS A 39 -15.18 -7.59 -8.10
C HIS A 39 -14.28 -6.53 -8.76
N SER A 40 -13.69 -5.63 -7.97
CA SER A 40 -12.84 -4.54 -8.49
C SER A 40 -11.56 -5.03 -9.15
N TRP A 41 -10.99 -6.13 -8.66
CA TRP A 41 -9.80 -6.76 -9.24
C TRP A 41 -10.13 -7.82 -10.29
N TRP A 42 -11.41 -8.04 -10.58
CA TRP A 42 -11.90 -9.06 -11.50
C TRP A 42 -11.40 -10.48 -11.16
N ASN A 43 -11.24 -10.76 -9.86
CA ASN A 43 -10.75 -12.04 -9.33
C ASN A 43 -11.70 -13.22 -9.60
N THR A 44 -12.92 -12.94 -10.05
CA THR A 44 -13.87 -13.94 -10.55
C THR A 44 -13.36 -14.61 -11.84
N PHE A 45 -12.48 -13.97 -12.60
CA PHE A 45 -11.77 -14.61 -13.71
C PHE A 45 -10.68 -15.54 -13.13
N TRP A 46 -10.79 -16.83 -13.45
CA TRP A 46 -9.90 -17.92 -12.98
C TRP A 46 -10.02 -18.34 -11.50
N SER A 47 -11.17 -18.10 -10.86
CA SER A 47 -11.44 -18.59 -9.48
C SER A 47 -10.44 -18.11 -8.42
N HIS A 48 -9.78 -16.97 -8.62
CA HIS A 48 -8.87 -16.34 -7.65
C HIS A 48 -9.62 -15.59 -6.53
N THR A 49 -10.81 -16.06 -6.18
CA THR A 49 -11.65 -15.38 -5.19
C THR A 49 -11.01 -15.49 -3.81
N TYR A 50 -10.62 -14.35 -3.24
CA TYR A 50 -10.14 -14.29 -1.87
C TYR A 50 -11.32 -14.46 -0.91
N ASN A 51 -11.20 -15.44 -0.01
CA ASN A 51 -12.20 -15.72 1.02
C ASN A 51 -11.75 -15.21 2.39
N ASP A 52 -10.46 -14.92 2.56
CA ASP A 52 -9.89 -14.32 3.74
C ASP A 52 -8.84 -13.25 3.38
N TRP A 53 -8.70 -12.22 4.21
CA TRP A 53 -7.75 -11.13 3.99
C TRP A 53 -6.28 -11.57 4.12
N ASP A 54 -6.01 -12.62 4.89
CA ASP A 54 -4.65 -13.16 5.07
C ASP A 54 -4.12 -13.80 3.79
N GLN A 55 -5.02 -14.24 2.90
CA GLN A 55 -4.68 -14.76 1.58
C GLN A 55 -4.17 -13.65 0.64
N VAL A 56 -4.54 -12.40 0.90
CA VAL A 56 -4.09 -11.26 0.10
C VAL A 56 -2.62 -11.00 0.40
N ASN A 57 -1.80 -11.12 -0.64
CA ASN A 57 -0.37 -10.83 -0.61
C ASN A 57 -0.03 -9.78 -1.69
N PRO A 58 0.97 -8.93 -1.47
CA PRO A 58 1.46 -8.02 -2.49
C PRO A 58 1.97 -8.79 -3.73
N PRO A 59 1.97 -8.15 -4.91
CA PRO A 59 2.46 -8.75 -6.14
C PRO A 59 3.96 -9.05 -6.02
N SER A 60 4.35 -10.30 -6.16
CA SER A 60 5.74 -10.75 -6.10
C SER A 60 5.98 -11.89 -7.07
N PRO A 61 7.22 -12.20 -7.46
CA PRO A 61 7.52 -13.37 -8.30
C PRO A 61 7.08 -14.71 -7.70
N LEU A 62 6.87 -14.76 -6.37
CA LEU A 62 6.40 -15.93 -5.64
C LEU A 62 4.87 -15.91 -5.40
N SER A 63 4.18 -14.84 -5.80
CA SER A 63 2.74 -14.65 -5.66
C SER A 63 2.14 -14.21 -7.01
N GLU A 64 0.90 -13.72 -7.00
CA GLU A 64 0.18 -13.37 -8.21
C GLU A 64 0.71 -12.07 -8.85
N MET A 65 1.36 -12.15 -10.01
CA MET A 65 1.81 -10.96 -10.76
C MET A 65 0.89 -10.59 -11.93
N SER A 66 -0.03 -11.48 -12.33
CA SER A 66 -0.88 -11.23 -13.50
C SER A 66 -2.05 -10.30 -13.19
N ASN A 67 -2.44 -10.18 -11.91
CA ASN A 67 -3.49 -9.29 -11.47
C ASN A 67 -3.06 -7.81 -11.55
N LYS A 68 -3.55 -7.13 -12.59
CA LYS A 68 -3.27 -5.71 -12.83
C LYS A 68 -3.92 -4.77 -11.81
N GLY A 69 -5.09 -5.14 -11.28
CA GLY A 69 -5.76 -4.39 -10.21
C GLY A 69 -4.92 -4.36 -8.94
N MET A 70 -4.46 -5.54 -8.52
CA MET A 70 -3.56 -5.69 -7.37
C MET A 70 -2.22 -4.96 -7.57
N SER A 71 -1.63 -5.07 -8.76
CA SER A 71 -0.38 -4.38 -9.09
C SER A 71 -0.50 -2.86 -9.03
N LEU A 72 -1.63 -2.31 -9.48
CA LEU A 72 -1.91 -0.88 -9.41
C LEU A 72 -2.10 -0.41 -7.98
N ASP A 73 -2.85 -1.19 -7.19
CA ASP A 73 -3.14 -0.85 -5.81
C ASP A 73 -1.93 -0.99 -4.89
N TRP A 74 -1.02 -1.92 -5.19
CA TRP A 74 0.27 -1.99 -4.51
C TRP A 74 1.08 -0.69 -4.70
N LYS A 75 1.19 -0.19 -5.94
CA LYS A 75 1.90 1.08 -6.21
C LYS A 75 1.26 2.28 -5.51
N ARG A 76 -0.09 2.33 -5.47
CA ARG A 76 -0.84 3.35 -4.73
C ARG A 76 -0.55 3.27 -3.24
N PHE A 77 -0.60 2.07 -2.67
CA PHE A 77 -0.28 1.84 -1.28
C PHE A 77 1.15 2.30 -0.93
N ILE A 78 2.15 1.98 -1.75
CA ILE A 78 3.54 2.43 -1.53
C ILE A 78 3.64 3.95 -1.52
N THR A 79 2.91 4.63 -2.41
CA THR A 79 2.86 6.10 -2.44
C THR A 79 2.22 6.65 -1.15
N ASP A 80 1.09 6.11 -0.72
CA ASP A 80 0.42 6.53 0.51
C ASP A 80 1.28 6.27 1.77
N GLN A 81 2.00 5.15 1.81
CA GLN A 81 2.96 4.88 2.88
C GLN A 81 4.14 5.86 2.88
N THR A 82 4.63 6.23 1.69
CA THR A 82 5.71 7.22 1.55
C THR A 82 5.24 8.59 2.06
N ILE A 83 4.03 9.00 1.69
CA ILE A 83 3.41 10.24 2.19
C ILE A 83 3.25 10.20 3.71
N SER A 84 2.73 9.09 4.26
CA SER A 84 2.59 8.93 5.70
C SER A 84 3.93 9.01 6.44
N PHE A 85 5.02 8.53 5.83
CA PHE A 85 6.36 8.63 6.39
C PHE A 85 6.87 10.08 6.37
N ILE A 86 6.68 10.80 5.26
CA ILE A 86 7.00 12.22 5.13
C ILE A 86 6.23 13.06 6.16
N ASP A 87 4.94 12.79 6.35
CA ASP A 87 4.13 13.50 7.34
C ASP A 87 4.66 13.28 8.77
N ASN A 88 5.08 12.05 9.07
CA ASN A 88 5.70 11.73 10.35
C ASN A 88 7.07 12.43 10.54
N GLU A 89 7.91 12.49 9.50
CA GLU A 89 9.21 13.20 9.55
C GLU A 89 9.04 14.72 9.67
N THR A 90 8.02 15.30 9.04
CA THR A 90 7.78 16.75 9.08
C THR A 90 7.01 17.21 10.32
N ALA A 91 6.35 16.30 11.04
CA ALA A 91 5.60 16.62 12.26
C ALA A 91 6.39 17.40 13.33
N PRO A 92 7.63 17.04 13.70
CA PRO A 92 8.42 17.84 14.65
C PRO A 92 8.85 19.19 14.05
N LEU A 93 9.25 19.23 12.78
CA LEU A 93 9.70 20.46 12.10
C LEU A 93 8.61 21.53 12.03
N LYS A 94 7.35 21.11 11.90
CA LYS A 94 6.19 22.02 11.91
C LYS A 94 5.88 22.58 13.30
N LYS A 95 6.24 21.88 14.38
CA LYS A 95 5.99 22.30 15.78
C LYS A 95 7.02 23.32 16.28
N ASP A 96 8.27 23.20 15.86
CA ASP A 96 9.35 24.10 16.29
C ASP A 96 9.30 25.48 15.59
N HIS A 97 8.37 25.66 14.65
CA HIS A 97 8.20 26.86 13.84
C HIS A 97 6.78 27.44 13.87
N SER A 98 5.93 27.01 14.83
CA SER A 98 4.57 27.53 15.07
C SER A 98 4.48 28.39 16.32
#